data_AF-A0A1U8D2Z6-F1
#
_entry.id   AF-A0A1U8D2Z6-F1
#
_cell.length_a   1.000
_cell.length_b   1.000
_cell.length_c   1.000
_cell.angle_alpha   90.00
_cell.angle_beta   90.00
_cell.angle_gamma   90.00
#
_symmetry.space_group_name_H-M   'P 1'
#
loop_
_entity.id
_entity.type
_entity.pdbx_description
1 polymer ?
#
loop_
_entity_poly.entity_id
_entity_poly.type
_entity_poly.pdbx_seq_one_letter_code
_entity_poly.pdbx_strand_id
1 'polypeptide(L)' 'MRGTVQVFIVLLLATASHCAVITGACDRDVQCGPGTCCAISLWLRGLRLCTPLGREGEECHPGSHK' A
#
# COMPACT_ATOMS: atom_id res chain seq x y z
N MET A 1 -10.18 32.11 23.78
CA MET A 1 -11.26 31.19 23.30
C MET A 1 -11.07 30.81 21.83
N ARG A 2 -11.05 31.75 20.87
CA ARG A 2 -10.85 31.42 19.43
C ARG A 2 -9.54 30.68 19.12
N GLY A 3 -8.41 31.13 19.67
CA GLY A 3 -7.11 30.47 19.43
C GLY A 3 -7.01 29.05 20.00
N THR A 4 -7.59 28.84 21.19
CA THR A 4 -7.60 27.52 21.84
C THR A 4 -8.42 26.51 21.03
N VAL A 5 -9.61 26.93 20.56
CA VAL A 5 -10.45 26.12 19.68
C VAL A 5 -9.73 25.79 18.37
N GLN A 6 -9.03 26.77 17.80
CA GLN A 6 -8.27 26.57 16.56
C GLN A 6 -7.12 25.57 16.73
N VAL A 7 -6.40 25.63 17.85
CA VAL A 7 -5.33 24.66 18.18
C VAL A 7 -5.91 23.25 18.37
N PHE A 8 -7.04 23.12 19.06
CA PHE A 8 -7.72 21.83 19.22
C PHE A 8 -8.17 21.24 17.88
N ILE A 9 -8.71 22.06 16.98
CA ILE A 9 -9.12 21.62 15.63
C ILE A 9 -7.92 21.13 14.83
N VAL A 10 -6.79 21.84 14.85
CA VAL A 10 -5.56 21.42 14.15
C VAL A 10 -5.02 20.11 14.71
N LEU A 11 -5.02 19.93 16.03
CA LEU A 11 -4.56 18.71 16.68
C LEU A 11 -5.45 17.49 16.34
N LEU A 12 -6.76 17.70 16.28
CA LEU A 12 -7.72 16.67 15.85
C LEU A 12 -7.52 16.29 14.38
N LEU A 13 -7.30 17.26 13.49
CA LEU A 13 -7.04 17.00 12.07
C LEU A 13 -5.71 16.26 11.86
N ALA A 14 -4.66 16.61 12.60
CA ALA A 14 -3.36 15.94 12.50
C ALA A 14 -3.39 14.48 12.98
N THR A 15 -4.21 14.16 13.99
CA THR A 15 -4.37 12.79 14.50
C THR A 15 -5.36 11.96 13.68
N ALA A 16 -6.35 12.60 13.04
CA ALA A 16 -7.28 11.95 12.12
C ALA A 16 -6.71 11.76 10.70
N SER A 17 -5.66 12.51 10.34
CA SER A 17 -4.98 12.39 9.06
C SER A 17 -4.09 11.15 9.06
N HIS A 18 -4.68 9.99 8.78
CA HIS A 18 -3.94 8.82 8.33
C HIS A 18 -3.37 9.14 6.94
N CYS A 19 -2.25 9.86 6.89
CA CYS A 19 -1.47 10.03 5.66
C CYS A 19 -0.93 8.65 5.27
N ALA A 20 -1.71 7.88 4.50
CA ALA A 20 -1.19 6.72 3.80
C ALA A 20 -0.28 7.25 2.69
N VAL A 21 1.03 7.18 2.90
CA VAL A 21 1.97 7.28 1.78
C VAL A 21 1.63 6.10 0.87
N ILE A 22 1.04 6.37 -0.30
CA ILE A 22 0.87 5.36 -1.35
C ILE A 22 2.25 5.09 -1.94
N THR A 23 3.15 4.53 -1.13
CA THR A 23 4.17 3.65 -1.68
C THR A 23 3.38 2.48 -2.26
N GLY A 24 3.81 1.88 -3.36
CA GLY A 24 3.10 0.72 -3.92
C GLY A 24 3.07 -0.50 -2.98
N ALA A 25 3.30 -0.34 -1.68
CA ALA A 25 3.29 -1.37 -0.68
C ALA A 25 1.87 -1.84 -0.37
N CYS A 26 1.75 -3.13 -0.06
CA CYS A 26 0.47 -3.78 0.15
C CYS A 26 0.62 -4.94 1.12
N ASP A 27 -0.47 -5.37 1.75
CA ASP A 27 -0.53 -6.64 2.48
C ASP A 27 -1.41 -7.67 1.77
N ARG A 28 -2.41 -7.19 1.01
CA ARG A 28 -3.43 -7.98 0.30
C ARG A 28 -3.69 -7.39 -1.09
N ASP A 29 -4.11 -8.26 -2.02
CA ASP A 29 -4.38 -7.89 -3.42
C ASP A 29 -5.47 -6.82 -3.60
N VAL A 30 -6.44 -6.75 -2.68
CA VAL A 30 -7.53 -5.74 -2.72
C VAL A 30 -7.04 -4.29 -2.60
N GLN A 31 -5.81 -4.09 -2.13
CA GLN A 31 -5.17 -2.78 -2.05
C GLN A 31 -4.55 -2.36 -3.39
N CYS A 32 -4.42 -3.30 -4.33
CA CYS A 32 -3.79 -3.10 -5.62
C CYS A 32 -4.84 -2.93 -6.73
N GLY A 33 -4.41 -2.36 -7.85
CA GLY A 33 -5.28 -2.12 -9.01
C GLY A 33 -5.56 -3.39 -9.82
N PRO A 34 -6.55 -3.35 -10.72
CA PRO A 34 -6.80 -4.46 -11.65
C PRO A 34 -5.56 -4.77 -12.49
N GLY A 35 -5.29 -6.06 -12.71
CA GLY A 35 -4.08 -6.52 -13.43
C GLY A 35 -2.81 -6.55 -12.59
N THR A 36 -2.90 -6.32 -11.28
CA THR A 36 -1.78 -6.39 -10.33
C THR A 36 -2.14 -7.26 -9.12
N CYS A 37 -1.13 -7.77 -8.42
CA CYS A 37 -1.27 -8.51 -7.17
C CYS A 37 -0.23 -8.06 -6.14
N CYS A 38 -0.44 -8.41 -4.88
CA CYS A 38 0.46 -8.08 -3.80
C CYS A 38 1.55 -9.15 -3.64
N ALA A 39 2.75 -8.87 -4.17
CA ALA A 39 3.86 -9.83 -4.17
C ALA A 39 5.04 -9.34 -3.31
N ILE A 40 5.84 -10.28 -2.81
CA ILE A 40 7.07 -9.95 -2.06
C ILE A 40 8.11 -9.31 -2.97
N SER A 41 8.82 -8.30 -2.48
CA SER A 41 9.93 -7.68 -3.20
C SER A 41 11.13 -8.63 -3.27
N LEU A 42 11.70 -8.80 -4.46
CA LEU A 42 12.95 -9.53 -4.64
C LEU A 42 14.17 -8.75 -4.10
N TRP A 43 14.06 -7.42 -4.00
CA TRP A 43 15.16 -6.53 -3.63
C TRP A 43 15.15 -6.15 -2.15
N LEU A 44 13.96 -6.04 -1.56
CA LEU A 44 13.77 -5.56 -0.19
C LEU A 44 13.10 -6.65 0.65
N ARG A 45 13.85 -7.23 1.58
CA ARG A 45 13.32 -8.27 2.48
C ARG A 45 12.19 -7.71 3.35
N GLY A 46 11.12 -8.49 3.50
CA GLY A 46 9.99 -8.15 4.37
C GLY A 46 9.05 -7.08 3.82
N LEU A 47 9.27 -6.60 2.58
CA LEU A 47 8.36 -5.67 1.92
C LEU A 47 7.56 -6.39 0.82
N ARG A 48 6.27 -6.09 0.75
CA ARG A 48 5.38 -6.49 -0.35
C ARG A 48 4.94 -5.27 -1.11
N LEU A 49 4.85 -5.39 -2.43
CA LEU A 49 4.47 -4.32 -3.35
C LEU A 49 3.47 -4.85 -4.39
N CYS A 50 2.57 -3.97 -4.83
CA CYS A 50 1.71 -4.21 -5.97
C CYS A 50 2.59 -4.43 -7.21
N THR A 51 2.49 -5.64 -7.76
CA THR A 51 3.30 -6.13 -8.88
C THR A 51 2.35 -6.53 -10.01
N PRO A 52 2.67 -6.22 -11.28
CA PRO A 52 1.83 -6.66 -12.40
C PRO A 52 1.74 -8.19 -12.47
N LEU A 53 0.59 -8.69 -12.91
CA LEU A 53 0.43 -10.12 -13.21
C LEU A 53 1.34 -10.53 -14.36
N GLY A 54 1.93 -11.72 -14.25
CA GLY A 54 2.76 -12.29 -15.31
C GLY A 54 1.98 -12.54 -16.61
N ARG A 55 2.67 -12.40 -17.73
CA ARG A 55 2.13 -12.65 -19.07
C ARG A 55 2.43 -14.08 -19.53
N GLU A 56 1.80 -14.51 -20.61
CA GLU A 56 2.08 -15.80 -21.22
C GLU A 56 3.55 -15.92 -21.63
N GLY A 57 4.19 -17.03 -21.26
CA GLY A 57 5.61 -17.27 -21.52
C GLY A 57 6.57 -16.62 -20.51
N GLU A 58 6.08 -15.82 -19.56
CA GLU A 58 6.91 -15.30 -18.47
C GLU A 58 7.13 -16.36 -17.39
N GLU A 59 8.31 -16.30 -16.77
CA GLU A 59 8.67 -17.20 -15.69
C GLU A 59 7.84 -16.87 -14.42
N CYS A 60 7.26 -17.90 -13.82
CA CYS A 60 6.45 -17.76 -12.62
C CYS A 60 6.91 -18.75 -11.56
N HIS A 61 6.83 -18.34 -10.30
CA HIS A 61 7.09 -19.26 -9.20
C HIS A 61 5.91 -20.26 -9.09
N PRO A 62 6.13 -21.57 -8.94
CA PRO A 62 5.06 -22.58 -8.93
C PRO A 62 4.08 -22.40 -7.76
N GLY A 63 4.49 -21.73 -6.69
CA GLY A 63 3.62 -21.36 -5.56
C GLY A 63 2.79 -20.08 -5.77
N SER A 64 3.01 -19.33 -6.85
CA SER A 64 2.20 -18.16 -7.19
C SER A 64 0.90 -18.64 -7.83
N HIS A 65 -0.18 -18.63 -7.04
CA HIS A 65 -1.49 -19.06 -7.49
C HIS A 65 -2.07 -18.04 -8.49
N LYS A 66 -2.78 -18.54 -9.52
CA LYS A 66 -3.70 -17.73 -10.33
C LYS A 66 -4.97 -17.44 -9.54
#